data_AF-A0A536LH18-F1
#
_entry.id   AF-A0A536LH18-F1
#
_cell.length_a   1.000
_cell.length_b   1.000
_cell.length_c   1.000
_cell.angle_alpha   90.00
_cell.angle_beta   90.00
_cell.angle_gamma   90.00
#
_symmetry.space_group_name_H-M   'P 1'
#
loop_
_entity.id
_entity.type
_entity.pdbx_description
1 polymer ?
#
loop_
_entity_poly.entity_id
_entity_poly.type
_entity_poly.pdbx_seq_one_letter_code
_entity_poly.pdbx_strand_id
1 'polypeptide(L)'
;DDPFFFDLLAFRNGLAFCAGGKGTNFFAGFNAMAIVLEIPSSQLGPNNIGVWATTSIDDKPADRMGRPAINTVFNHTDADKNAFNFGKPINDQRDFRKNIVDTLLSLGDTQAYANAIADVLLPDILTVDTSNAGGFLNGRRLQDDVIDTELSVISNGAITTDCVANDSVFSSTFPYLAPPN
;
A
#
# COMPACT_ATOMS: atom_id res chain seq x y z
N ASP A 1 11.61 14.92 0.00
CA ASP A 1 11.61 13.83 -0.96
C ASP A 1 10.48 12.85 -0.64
N ASP A 2 9.91 12.20 -1.64
CA ASP A 2 8.79 11.25 -1.49
C ASP A 2 9.34 9.86 -1.09
N PRO A 3 8.93 9.29 0.06
CA PRO A 3 9.37 7.95 0.46
C PRO A 3 8.77 6.81 -0.37
N PHE A 4 7.86 7.12 -1.30
CA PHE A 4 7.25 6.18 -2.20
C PHE A 4 7.93 6.25 -3.58
N PHE A 5 8.60 5.17 -3.96
CA PHE A 5 9.32 5.04 -5.22
C PHE A 5 8.71 3.88 -6.00
N PHE A 6 8.38 4.13 -7.26
CA PHE A 6 7.62 3.18 -8.07
C PHE A 6 7.70 3.46 -9.56
N ASP A 7 7.87 2.43 -10.39
CA ASP A 7 7.66 2.49 -11.84
C ASP A 7 6.17 2.41 -12.22
N LEU A 8 5.46 3.50 -11.95
CA LEU A 8 4.03 3.63 -12.27
C LEU A 8 3.74 3.47 -13.78
N LEU A 9 4.70 3.81 -14.65
CA LEU A 9 4.53 3.70 -16.09
C LEU A 9 4.57 2.25 -16.53
N ALA A 10 5.55 1.47 -16.05
CA ALA A 10 5.62 0.04 -16.27
C ALA A 10 4.40 -0.70 -15.71
N PHE A 11 3.94 -0.31 -14.51
CA PHE A 11 2.71 -0.87 -13.92
C PHE A 11 1.50 -0.69 -14.84
N ARG A 12 1.27 0.53 -15.35
CA ARG A 12 0.18 0.83 -16.28
C ARG A 12 0.35 0.18 -17.65
N ASN A 13 1.58 -0.15 -18.02
CA ASN A 13 1.91 -0.84 -19.27
C ASN A 13 1.96 -2.37 -19.10
N GLY A 14 0.98 -2.94 -18.38
CA GLY A 14 0.85 -4.38 -18.22
C GLY A 14 1.97 -5.02 -17.41
N LEU A 15 2.45 -4.34 -16.36
CA LEU A 15 3.52 -4.81 -15.47
C LEU A 15 4.86 -5.06 -16.20
N ALA A 16 5.14 -4.28 -17.26
CA ALA A 16 6.35 -4.38 -18.05
C ALA A 16 7.57 -3.71 -17.35
N PHE A 17 7.88 -4.19 -16.16
CA PHE A 17 8.95 -3.66 -15.31
C PHE A 17 10.35 -4.00 -15.83
N CYS A 18 11.36 -3.27 -15.34
CA CYS A 18 12.77 -3.59 -15.52
C CYS A 18 13.24 -3.65 -16.99
N ALA A 19 12.58 -2.93 -17.91
CA ALA A 19 13.01 -2.89 -19.31
C ALA A 19 14.47 -2.40 -19.43
N GLY A 20 15.36 -3.24 -19.96
CA GLY A 20 16.79 -2.94 -20.01
C GLY A 20 17.51 -2.99 -18.65
N GLY A 21 16.91 -3.64 -17.65
CA GLY A 21 17.47 -3.84 -16.32
C GLY A 21 17.33 -2.64 -15.38
N LYS A 22 16.41 -1.70 -15.68
CA LYS A 22 16.17 -0.48 -14.88
C LYS A 22 14.69 -0.16 -14.84
N GLY A 23 14.22 0.34 -13.69
CA GLY A 23 12.92 0.99 -13.55
C GLY A 23 13.05 2.50 -13.60
N THR A 24 11.94 3.20 -13.79
CA THR A 24 11.85 4.67 -13.70
C THR A 24 11.05 5.05 -12.47
N ASN A 25 11.69 5.70 -11.49
CA ASN A 25 10.95 6.25 -10.35
C ASN A 25 10.02 7.38 -10.82
N PHE A 26 8.72 7.13 -10.86
CA PHE A 26 7.72 8.12 -11.26
C PHE A 26 7.66 9.32 -10.31
N PHE A 27 8.01 9.12 -9.04
CA PHE A 27 7.94 10.13 -7.99
C PHE A 27 9.25 10.91 -7.81
N ALA A 28 10.31 10.57 -8.55
CA ALA A 28 11.59 11.24 -8.46
C ALA A 28 11.46 12.76 -8.67
N GLY A 29 12.00 13.54 -7.72
CA GLY A 29 11.94 15.00 -7.74
C GLY A 29 10.64 15.60 -7.22
N PHE A 30 9.64 14.80 -6.83
CA PHE A 30 8.45 15.30 -6.16
C PHE A 30 8.68 15.52 -4.67
N ASN A 31 7.87 16.42 -4.08
CA ASN A 31 7.90 16.70 -2.66
C ASN A 31 6.56 16.27 -2.05
N ALA A 32 6.63 15.48 -0.98
CA ALA A 32 5.47 15.12 -0.17
C ALA A 32 5.30 16.12 0.99
N MET A 33 4.06 16.52 1.25
CA MET A 33 3.67 17.14 2.52
C MET A 33 3.23 16.05 3.48
N ALA A 34 3.70 16.08 4.72
CA ALA A 34 3.43 15.04 5.70
C ALA A 34 2.89 15.62 7.01
N ILE A 35 1.92 14.91 7.59
CA ILE A 35 1.56 15.03 9.00
C ILE A 35 2.13 13.79 9.68
N VAL A 36 3.05 13.99 10.63
CA VAL A 36 3.74 12.89 11.32
C VAL A 36 3.33 12.89 12.78
N LEU A 37 2.88 11.73 13.26
CA LEU A 37 2.50 11.47 14.65
C LEU A 37 3.39 10.35 15.20
N GLU A 38 3.99 10.58 16.37
CA GLU A 38 4.77 9.59 17.09
C GLU A 38 4.05 9.23 18.40
N ILE A 39 3.68 7.95 18.55
CA ILE A 39 3.02 7.42 19.74
C ILE A 39 3.85 6.24 20.27
N PRO A 40 4.27 6.25 21.55
CA PRO A 40 4.92 5.10 22.15
C PRO A 40 4.02 3.87 22.14
N SER A 41 4.54 2.70 21.72
CA SER A 41 3.76 1.43 21.69
C SER A 41 3.08 1.11 23.02
N SER A 42 3.69 1.48 24.16
CA SER A 42 3.12 1.29 25.49
C SER A 42 1.80 2.04 25.73
N GLN A 43 1.49 3.07 24.94
CA GLN A 43 0.23 3.81 25.01
C GLN A 43 -0.88 3.17 24.16
N LEU A 44 -0.55 2.25 23.25
CA LEU A 44 -1.48 1.59 22.33
C LEU A 44 -2.08 0.30 22.92
N GLY A 45 -1.60 -0.12 24.10
CA GLY A 45 -2.03 -1.33 24.79
C GLY A 45 -1.18 -2.57 24.43
N PRO A 46 -1.42 -3.71 25.11
CA PRO A 46 -0.57 -4.89 25.02
C PRO A 46 -0.84 -5.79 23.80
N ASN A 47 -1.85 -5.46 23.00
CA ASN A 47 -2.30 -6.29 21.88
C ASN A 47 -2.00 -5.61 20.55
N ASN A 48 -2.14 -6.37 19.46
CA ASN A 48 -2.17 -5.81 18.12
C ASN A 48 -3.28 -4.76 18.01
N ILE A 49 -3.01 -3.71 17.24
CA ILE A 49 -4.00 -2.68 16.90
C ILE A 49 -4.41 -2.81 15.43
N GLY A 50 -5.60 -2.31 15.12
CA GLY A 50 -6.04 -2.09 13.74
C GLY A 50 -6.01 -0.61 13.41
N VAL A 51 -5.39 -0.24 12.28
CA VAL A 51 -5.24 1.14 11.83
C VAL A 51 -5.82 1.30 10.43
N TRP A 52 -6.63 2.33 10.25
CA TRP A 52 -6.99 2.89 8.96
C TRP A 52 -7.25 4.38 9.14
N ALA A 53 -7.07 5.16 8.08
CA ALA A 53 -7.31 6.59 8.07
C ALA A 53 -8.44 6.92 7.10
N THR A 54 -9.10 8.05 7.35
CA THR A 54 -10.05 8.67 6.41
C THR A 54 -9.63 10.12 6.21
N THR A 55 -9.77 10.62 4.99
CA THR A 55 -9.71 12.06 4.72
C THR A 55 -11.09 12.57 4.35
N SER A 56 -11.40 13.79 4.75
CA SER A 56 -12.67 14.44 4.48
C SER A 56 -12.45 15.87 4.01
N ILE A 57 -13.30 16.34 3.09
CA ILE A 57 -13.35 17.72 2.61
C ILE A 57 -14.71 18.29 3.03
N ASP A 58 -14.72 19.36 3.83
CA ASP A 58 -15.94 19.95 4.39
C ASP A 58 -16.87 18.90 5.04
N ASP A 59 -16.31 18.06 5.92
CA ASP A 59 -16.97 16.94 6.61
C ASP A 59 -17.52 15.82 5.70
N LYS A 60 -17.23 15.86 4.40
CA LYS A 60 -17.60 14.79 3.46
C LYS A 60 -16.42 13.85 3.27
N PRO A 61 -16.60 12.53 3.45
CA PRO A 61 -15.55 11.55 3.17
C PRO A 61 -15.02 11.73 1.74
N ALA A 62 -13.70 11.71 1.58
CA ALA A 62 -13.02 11.82 0.29
C ALA A 62 -12.21 10.55 -0.02
N ASP A 63 -11.55 10.00 1.00
CA ASP A 63 -10.70 8.82 0.88
C ASP A 63 -10.63 8.03 2.18
N ARG A 64 -10.32 6.73 2.07
CA ARG A 64 -9.86 5.92 3.20
C ARG A 64 -8.75 4.97 2.78
N MET A 65 -7.87 4.65 3.73
CA MET A 65 -6.77 3.72 3.49
C MET A 65 -6.33 3.04 4.79
N GLY A 66 -6.17 1.72 4.75
CA GLY A 66 -5.48 0.93 5.77
C GLY A 66 -4.11 0.46 5.30
N ARG A 67 -4.11 -0.37 4.26
CA ARG A 67 -2.92 -0.94 3.62
C ARG A 67 -2.61 -0.19 2.33
N PRO A 68 -1.34 -0.18 1.89
CA PRO A 68 -1.03 0.46 0.62
C PRO A 68 -1.73 -0.28 -0.53
N ALA A 69 -1.98 0.48 -1.59
CA ALA A 69 -2.42 0.00 -2.89
C ALA A 69 -3.80 -0.69 -3.02
N ILE A 70 -4.58 -0.91 -1.95
CA ILE A 70 -5.85 -1.65 -2.02
C ILE A 70 -6.85 -1.04 -3.04
N ASN A 71 -7.25 0.20 -2.83
CA ASN A 71 -8.24 0.84 -3.70
C ASN A 71 -7.67 1.20 -5.09
N THR A 72 -6.36 1.44 -5.17
CA THR A 72 -5.71 1.86 -6.43
C THR A 72 -5.47 0.70 -7.39
N VAL A 73 -5.20 -0.49 -6.88
CA VAL A 73 -4.88 -1.70 -7.68
C VAL A 73 -6.10 -2.54 -7.97
N PHE A 74 -6.99 -2.75 -6.99
CA PHE A 74 -8.03 -3.77 -7.13
C PHE A 74 -9.37 -3.22 -7.62
N ASN A 75 -9.68 -1.95 -7.39
CA ASN A 75 -10.93 -1.35 -7.85
C ASN A 75 -10.71 -0.61 -9.16
N HIS A 76 -11.34 -1.08 -10.25
CA HIS A 76 -11.03 -0.64 -11.61
C HIS A 76 -11.95 0.45 -12.15
N THR A 77 -13.09 0.69 -11.50
CA THR A 77 -14.06 1.72 -11.90
C THR A 77 -14.09 2.87 -10.92
N ASP A 78 -14.39 4.08 -11.40
CA ASP A 78 -14.60 5.24 -10.52
C ASP A 78 -15.74 4.99 -9.52
N ALA A 79 -16.75 4.21 -9.91
CA ALA A 79 -17.85 3.82 -9.03
C ALA A 79 -17.35 2.95 -7.87
N ASP A 80 -16.55 1.92 -8.13
CA ASP A 80 -15.97 1.07 -7.09
C ASP A 80 -15.01 1.84 -6.20
N LYS A 81 -14.16 2.68 -6.79
CA LYS A 81 -13.21 3.50 -6.03
C LYS A 81 -13.91 4.46 -5.08
N ASN A 82 -14.96 5.12 -5.54
CA ASN A 82 -15.78 6.01 -4.72
C ASN A 82 -16.58 5.22 -3.67
N ALA A 83 -17.17 4.07 -4.03
CA ALA A 83 -17.86 3.20 -3.09
C ALA A 83 -16.92 2.71 -1.97
N PHE A 84 -15.66 2.38 -2.32
CA PHE A 84 -14.63 2.04 -1.37
C PHE A 84 -14.36 3.23 -0.46
N ASN A 85 -14.04 4.41 -1.00
CA ASN A 85 -13.70 5.61 -0.24
C ASN A 85 -14.81 6.06 0.73
N PHE A 86 -16.07 5.87 0.37
CA PHE A 86 -17.22 6.24 1.21
C PHE A 86 -17.73 5.09 2.10
N GLY A 87 -17.19 3.89 1.89
CA GLY A 87 -17.55 2.68 2.62
C GLY A 87 -16.96 2.61 4.02
N LYS A 88 -17.20 1.47 4.69
CA LYS A 88 -16.61 1.15 5.99
C LYS A 88 -15.87 -0.17 5.87
N PRO A 89 -14.67 -0.31 6.49
CA PRO A 89 -13.88 -1.52 6.37
C PRO A 89 -14.63 -2.82 6.68
N ILE A 90 -15.57 -2.78 7.64
CA ILE A 90 -16.42 -3.94 7.99
C ILE A 90 -17.19 -4.55 6.80
N ASN A 91 -17.46 -3.79 5.75
CA ASN A 91 -18.18 -4.25 4.57
C ASN A 91 -17.25 -4.70 3.43
N ASP A 92 -15.93 -4.53 3.56
CA ASP A 92 -14.99 -4.68 2.46
C ASP A 92 -15.00 -6.09 1.85
N GLN A 93 -15.08 -7.11 2.71
CA GLN A 93 -15.18 -8.50 2.28
C GLN A 93 -16.43 -8.77 1.44
N ARG A 94 -17.55 -8.09 1.73
CA ARG A 94 -18.79 -8.24 0.97
C ARG A 94 -18.70 -7.49 -0.37
N ASP A 95 -18.17 -6.27 -0.32
CA ASP A 95 -18.30 -5.31 -1.42
C ASP A 95 -17.17 -5.41 -2.44
N PHE A 96 -15.93 -5.70 -2.00
CA PHE A 96 -14.73 -5.56 -2.85
C PHE A 96 -13.90 -6.84 -2.99
N ARG A 97 -14.22 -7.91 -2.24
CA ARG A 97 -13.49 -9.18 -2.34
C ARG A 97 -13.41 -9.70 -3.78
N LYS A 98 -14.53 -9.61 -4.52
CA LYS A 98 -14.59 -10.06 -5.92
C LYS A 98 -13.58 -9.34 -6.79
N ASN A 99 -13.40 -8.04 -6.59
CA ASN A 99 -12.46 -7.22 -7.36
C ASN A 99 -11.01 -7.66 -7.14
N ILE A 100 -10.64 -7.98 -5.90
CA ILE A 100 -9.30 -8.54 -5.58
C ILE A 100 -9.13 -9.90 -6.27
N VAL A 101 -10.08 -10.81 -6.08
CA VAL A 101 -9.99 -12.17 -6.63
C VAL A 101 -9.90 -12.14 -8.16
N ASP A 102 -10.76 -11.38 -8.83
CA ASP A 102 -10.75 -11.26 -10.30
C ASP A 102 -9.43 -10.67 -10.80
N THR A 103 -8.88 -9.69 -10.09
CA THR A 103 -7.59 -9.07 -10.44
C THR A 103 -6.48 -10.11 -10.37
N LEU A 104 -6.34 -10.84 -9.26
CA LEU A 104 -5.29 -11.86 -9.08
C LEU A 104 -5.45 -13.01 -10.10
N LEU A 105 -6.67 -13.47 -10.36
CA LEU A 105 -6.92 -14.46 -11.41
C LEU A 105 -6.49 -13.95 -12.80
N SER A 106 -6.70 -12.67 -13.10
CA SER A 106 -6.27 -12.10 -14.38
C SER A 106 -4.74 -11.96 -14.50
N LEU A 107 -4.03 -11.92 -13.36
CA LEU A 107 -2.56 -12.01 -13.30
C LEU A 107 -2.04 -13.44 -13.40
N GLY A 108 -2.91 -14.44 -13.50
CA GLY A 108 -2.56 -15.84 -13.69
C GLY A 108 -2.50 -16.67 -12.40
N ASP A 109 -2.98 -16.14 -11.27
CA ASP A 109 -3.03 -16.88 -10.02
C ASP A 109 -4.10 -17.98 -9.99
N THR A 110 -3.94 -18.89 -9.03
CA THR A 110 -4.96 -19.89 -8.74
C THR A 110 -6.10 -19.30 -7.91
N GLN A 111 -7.31 -19.86 -8.05
CA GLN A 111 -8.44 -19.49 -7.20
C GLN A 111 -8.15 -19.61 -5.70
N ALA A 112 -7.40 -20.63 -5.30
CA ALA A 112 -7.04 -20.85 -3.90
C ALA A 112 -6.14 -19.74 -3.37
N TYR A 113 -5.11 -19.36 -4.14
CA TYR A 113 -4.22 -18.27 -3.78
C TYR A 113 -4.96 -16.93 -3.77
N ALA A 114 -5.72 -16.63 -4.82
CA ALA A 114 -6.49 -15.39 -4.92
C ALA A 114 -7.46 -15.20 -3.74
N ASN A 115 -8.15 -16.27 -3.33
CA ASN A 115 -9.01 -16.24 -2.15
C ASN A 115 -8.22 -15.99 -0.86
N ALA A 116 -7.10 -16.69 -0.67
CA ALA A 116 -6.27 -16.53 0.53
C ALA A 116 -5.72 -15.10 0.65
N ILE A 117 -5.26 -14.51 -0.45
CA ILE A 117 -4.79 -13.12 -0.46
C ILE A 117 -5.94 -12.16 -0.19
N ALA A 118 -7.12 -12.35 -0.80
CA ALA A 118 -8.28 -11.50 -0.49
C ALA A 118 -8.72 -11.57 0.98
N ASP A 119 -8.57 -12.74 1.63
CA ASP A 119 -8.80 -12.92 3.08
C ASP A 119 -7.77 -12.19 3.94
N VAL A 120 -6.53 -12.03 3.47
CA VAL A 120 -5.47 -11.28 4.17
C VAL A 120 -5.64 -9.78 3.99
N LEU A 121 -6.02 -9.34 2.78
CA LEU A 121 -6.10 -7.93 2.42
C LEU A 121 -7.36 -7.23 2.94
N LEU A 122 -8.46 -7.97 3.15
CA LEU A 122 -9.74 -7.40 3.59
C LEU A 122 -10.17 -7.91 4.97
N PRO A 123 -10.74 -7.05 5.85
CA PRO A 123 -11.03 -5.63 5.62
C PRO A 123 -9.75 -4.80 5.48
N ASP A 124 -9.83 -3.66 4.78
CA ASP A 124 -8.68 -2.76 4.63
C ASP A 124 -8.39 -2.02 5.94
N ILE A 125 -7.81 -2.79 6.86
CA ILE A 125 -7.34 -2.39 8.18
C ILE A 125 -5.93 -2.96 8.29
N LEU A 126 -4.96 -2.08 8.52
CA LEU A 126 -3.60 -2.47 8.82
C LEU A 126 -3.55 -2.99 10.26
N THR A 127 -3.35 -4.30 10.41
CA THR A 127 -3.07 -4.90 11.71
C THR A 127 -1.59 -4.69 12.06
N VAL A 128 -1.32 -4.02 13.18
CA VAL A 128 0.02 -3.75 13.69
C VAL A 128 0.22 -4.48 15.01
N ASP A 129 1.18 -5.39 15.05
CA ASP A 129 1.78 -5.92 16.27
C ASP A 129 2.73 -4.87 16.87
N THR A 130 2.29 -4.26 17.96
CA THR A 130 3.00 -3.16 18.63
C THR A 130 4.27 -3.60 19.37
N SER A 131 4.47 -4.92 19.52
CA SER A 131 5.68 -5.52 20.10
C SER A 131 6.74 -5.83 19.05
N ASN A 132 6.37 -5.84 17.77
CA ASN A 132 7.24 -6.19 16.66
C ASN A 132 7.68 -4.94 15.89
N ALA A 133 8.98 -4.63 15.96
CA ALA A 133 9.57 -3.54 15.17
C ALA A 133 9.85 -3.92 13.70
N GLY A 134 9.40 -5.10 13.26
CA GLY A 134 9.40 -5.52 11.86
C GLY A 134 8.67 -4.49 11.01
N GLY A 135 9.27 -4.11 9.87
CA GLY A 135 8.63 -3.21 8.90
C GLY A 135 7.50 -3.92 8.17
N PHE A 136 7.38 -3.68 6.87
CA PHE A 136 6.36 -4.30 6.02
C PHE A 136 6.32 -5.84 6.19
N LEU A 137 5.17 -6.48 6.49
CA LEU A 137 3.77 -6.01 6.45
C LEU A 137 3.19 -5.45 7.78
N ASN A 138 3.98 -5.27 8.83
CA ASN A 138 3.54 -4.80 10.16
C ASN A 138 3.47 -3.25 10.25
N GLY A 139 2.99 -2.61 9.18
CA GLY A 139 3.27 -1.20 8.85
C GLY A 139 4.40 -1.09 7.83
N ARG A 140 4.89 0.10 7.50
CA ARG A 140 6.09 0.27 6.65
C ARG A 140 7.05 1.23 7.31
N ARG A 141 8.35 0.96 7.20
CA ARG A 141 9.38 1.96 7.39
C ARG A 141 9.47 2.82 6.13
N LEU A 142 9.96 4.05 6.23
CA LEU A 142 10.07 4.94 5.08
C LEU A 142 10.96 4.36 3.97
N GLN A 143 11.98 3.60 4.35
CA GLN A 143 12.91 2.92 3.45
C GLN A 143 12.43 1.56 2.93
N ASP A 144 11.30 1.04 3.41
CA ASP A 144 10.83 -0.28 2.97
C ASP A 144 10.37 -0.19 1.51
N ASP A 145 10.86 -1.12 0.70
CA ASP A 145 10.39 -1.32 -0.68
C ASP A 145 9.09 -2.12 -0.67
N VAL A 146 8.00 -1.37 -0.48
CA VAL A 146 6.66 -1.94 -0.43
C VAL A 146 6.19 -2.40 -1.81
N ILE A 147 6.68 -1.78 -2.88
CA ILE A 147 6.32 -2.16 -4.25
C ILE A 147 6.84 -3.54 -4.57
N ASP A 148 8.13 -3.81 -4.34
CA ASP A 148 8.72 -5.11 -4.61
C ASP A 148 8.00 -6.23 -3.83
N THR A 149 7.66 -5.95 -2.57
CA THR A 149 6.91 -6.89 -1.74
C THR A 149 5.48 -7.10 -2.26
N GLU A 150 4.76 -6.03 -2.60
CA GLU A 150 3.39 -6.09 -3.12
C GLU A 150 3.33 -6.80 -4.48
N LEU A 151 4.25 -6.48 -5.40
CA LEU A 151 4.40 -7.17 -6.68
C LEU A 151 4.62 -8.66 -6.47
N SER A 152 5.49 -9.04 -5.54
CA SER A 152 5.72 -10.45 -5.21
C SER A 152 4.46 -11.11 -4.65
N VAL A 153 3.65 -10.41 -3.87
CA VAL A 153 2.39 -10.96 -3.34
C VAL A 153 1.35 -11.12 -4.44
N ILE A 154 1.07 -10.10 -5.26
CA ILE A 154 -0.01 -10.14 -6.25
C ILE A 154 0.31 -10.98 -7.50
N SER A 155 1.58 -11.32 -7.70
CA SER A 155 2.06 -12.16 -8.80
C SER A 155 2.51 -13.55 -8.34
N ASN A 156 2.31 -13.87 -7.05
CA ASN A 156 2.76 -15.12 -6.43
C ASN A 156 4.24 -15.44 -6.72
N GLY A 157 5.07 -14.41 -6.59
CA GLY A 157 6.52 -14.45 -6.78
C GLY A 157 7.01 -14.35 -8.21
N ALA A 158 6.13 -14.22 -9.22
CA ALA A 158 6.56 -14.09 -10.61
C ALA A 158 7.25 -12.73 -10.91
N ILE A 159 6.82 -11.67 -10.23
CA ILE A 159 7.39 -10.32 -10.32
C ILE A 159 7.87 -9.96 -8.92
N THR A 160 9.18 -9.84 -8.76
CA THR A 160 9.81 -9.58 -7.45
C THR A 160 10.36 -8.18 -7.31
N THR A 161 10.43 -7.42 -8.41
CA THR A 161 10.91 -6.05 -8.38
C THR A 161 10.36 -5.20 -9.53
N ASP A 162 10.25 -3.89 -9.31
CA ASP A 162 10.05 -2.90 -10.37
C ASP A 162 11.36 -2.29 -10.91
N CYS A 163 12.50 -2.70 -10.34
CA CYS A 163 13.84 -2.18 -10.58
C CYS A 163 14.04 -0.70 -10.22
N VAL A 164 13.25 -0.19 -9.27
CA VAL A 164 13.42 1.13 -8.67
C VAL A 164 13.93 0.97 -7.23
N ALA A 165 15.06 1.59 -6.93
CA ALA A 165 15.57 1.62 -5.56
C ALA A 165 15.19 2.94 -4.89
N ASN A 166 15.07 2.91 -3.55
CA ASN A 166 14.94 4.11 -2.74
C ASN A 166 16.08 5.10 -3.04
N ASP A 167 15.73 6.31 -3.41
CA ASP A 167 16.62 7.45 -3.69
C ASP A 167 16.65 8.48 -2.55
N SER A 168 15.81 8.32 -1.53
CA SER A 168 15.75 9.20 -0.35
C SER A 168 16.70 8.78 0.78
N VAL A 169 17.32 9.78 1.42
CA VAL A 169 18.05 9.61 2.69
C VAL A 169 17.22 10.19 3.84
N PHE A 170 16.61 9.32 4.64
CA PHE A 170 15.74 9.69 5.76
C PHE A 170 16.52 10.11 7.01
N SER A 171 15.95 11.05 7.77
CA SER A 171 16.49 11.43 9.07
C SER A 171 16.28 10.31 10.10
N SER A 172 17.25 10.14 11.00
CA SER A 172 17.12 9.26 12.17
C SER A 172 16.41 9.93 13.35
N THR A 173 16.07 11.21 13.21
CA THR A 173 15.33 11.97 14.22
C THR A 173 13.99 12.41 13.67
N PHE A 174 12.98 12.46 14.55
CA PHE A 174 11.66 13.00 14.26
C PHE A 174 11.75 14.34 13.49
N PRO A 175 10.99 14.53 12.37
CA PRO A 175 9.90 13.69 11.88
C PRO A 175 10.33 12.55 10.92
N TYR A 176 11.62 12.21 10.88
CA TYR A 176 12.22 11.12 10.07
C TYR A 176 12.19 11.32 8.54
N LEU A 177 11.68 12.45 8.07
CA LEU A 177 11.56 12.75 6.64
C LEU A 177 12.92 13.13 6.03
N ALA A 178 13.06 12.84 4.73
CA ALA A 178 14.15 13.36 3.92
C ALA A 178 13.96 14.85 3.61
N PRO A 179 15.04 15.62 3.35
CA PRO A 179 14.93 17.00 2.87
C PRO A 179 14.08 17.11 1.59
N PRO A 180 13.43 18.26 1.32
CA PRO A 180 12.77 18.49 0.05
C PRO A 180 13.79 18.47 -1.11
N ASN A 181 13.32 18.05 -2.29
CA ASN A 181 14.02 18.16 -3.57
C ASN A 181 14.16 19.62 -4.01
#